data_AF-A0A6I3E4L2-F1
#
_entry.id   AF-A0A6I3E4L2-F1
#
_cell.length_a   1.000
_cell.length_b   1.000
_cell.length_c   1.000
_cell.angle_alpha   90.00
_cell.angle_beta   90.00
_cell.angle_gamma   90.00
#
_symmetry.space_group_name_H-M   'P 1'
#
loop_
_entity.id
_entity.type
_entity.pdbx_description
1 polymer ?
#
loop_
_entity_poly.entity_id
_entity_poly.type
_entity_poly.pdbx_seq_one_letter_code
_entity_poly.pdbx_strand_id
1 'polypeptide(L)' 'MKRFPFIRSGLIFAMSPILLAFVTSLFQGGSMWDEGSGTGGYIWFMFLTLPVGFFLVVVGLVMFVVRRLR' A
#
# COMPACT_ATOMS: atom_id res chain seq x y z
N MET A 1 3.05 25.94 2.01
CA MET A 1 3.18 24.50 2.36
C MET A 1 2.87 23.66 1.13
N LYS A 2 3.83 22.91 0.58
CA LYS A 2 3.58 22.03 -0.59
C LYS A 2 2.49 21.01 -0.24
N ARG A 3 1.56 20.76 -1.16
CA ARG A 3 0.48 19.77 -0.96
C ARG A 3 1.10 18.37 -0.99
N PHE A 4 1.38 17.80 0.18
CA PHE A 4 1.79 16.40 0.23
C PHE A 4 0.63 15.52 -0.25
N PRO A 5 0.83 14.60 -1.21
CA PRO A 5 -0.25 13.85 -1.86
C PRO A 5 -0.68 12.63 -1.02
N PHE A 6 -1.12 12.86 0.22
CA PHE A 6 -1.43 11.82 1.22
C PHE A 6 -2.27 10.65 0.67
N ILE A 7 -3.31 10.93 -0.13
CA ILE A 7 -4.18 9.90 -0.71
C ILE A 7 -3.38 9.00 -1.66
N ARG A 8 -2.59 9.58 -2.58
CA ARG A 8 -1.82 8.81 -3.57
C ARG A 8 -0.72 8.00 -2.88
N SER A 9 -0.01 8.62 -1.94
CA SER A 9 1.04 7.96 -1.15
C SER A 9 0.48 6.80 -0.32
N GLY A 10 -0.69 7.00 0.32
CA GLY A 10 -1.35 5.96 1.10
C GLY A 10 -1.78 4.76 0.25
N LEU A 11 -2.35 4.99 -0.92
CA LEU A 11 -2.75 3.92 -1.85
C LEU A 11 -1.55 3.12 -2.36
N ILE A 12 -0.47 3.81 -2.79
CA ILE A 12 0.75 3.15 -3.26
C ILE A 12 1.38 2.32 -2.14
N PHE A 13 1.47 2.87 -0.94
CA PHE A 13 2.03 2.17 0.21
C PHE A 13 1.20 0.95 0.61
N ALA A 14 -0.13 1.07 0.64
CA ALA A 14 -1.04 -0.03 0.94
C ALA A 14 -0.85 -1.21 -0.03
N MET A 15 -0.69 -0.92 -1.32
CA MET A 15 -0.59 -1.91 -2.39
C MET A 15 0.84 -2.39 -2.66
N SER A 16 1.86 -1.80 -2.02
CA SER A 16 3.24 -2.15 -2.31
C SER A 16 3.60 -3.61 -2.03
N PRO A 17 3.09 -4.30 -0.98
CA PRO A 17 3.52 -5.67 -0.72
C PRO A 17 2.95 -6.68 -1.71
N ILE A 18 1.71 -6.48 -2.18
CA ILE A 18 1.13 -7.36 -3.21
C ILE A 18 1.83 -7.17 -4.57
N LEU A 19 2.20 -5.93 -4.91
CA LEU A 19 3.03 -5.64 -6.08
C LEU A 19 4.40 -6.30 -5.97
N LEU A 20 5.02 -6.26 -4.79
CA LEU A 20 6.31 -6.89 -4.54
C LEU A 20 6.22 -8.43 -4.64
N ALA A 21 5.20 -9.04 -4.05
CA ALA A 21 4.94 -10.48 -4.15
C ALA A 21 4.77 -10.91 -5.62
N PHE A 22 3.97 -10.16 -6.38
CA PHE A 22 3.75 -10.42 -7.81
C PHE A 22 5.05 -10.32 -8.62
N VAL A 23 5.77 -9.19 -8.51
CA VAL A 23 6.99 -8.98 -9.31
C VAL A 23 8.04 -10.04 -8.97
N THR A 24 8.22 -10.37 -7.70
CA THR A 24 9.22 -11.38 -7.29
C THR A 24 8.83 -12.80 -7.72
N SER A 25 7.55 -13.15 -7.75
CA SER A 25 7.10 -14.46 -8.22
C SER A 25 7.38 -14.66 -9.72
N LEU A 26 7.35 -13.58 -10.53
CA LEU A 26 7.71 -13.65 -11.96
C LEU A 26 9.17 -14.09 -12.18
N PHE A 27 10.08 -13.72 -11.29
CA PHE A 27 11.50 -14.10 -11.38
C PHE A 27 11.79 -15.48 -10.79
N GLN A 28 11.02 -15.92 -9.78
CA GLN A 28 11.17 -17.25 -9.19
C GLN A 28 10.44 -18.36 -9.98
N GLY A 29 9.52 -18.01 -10.89
CA GLY A 29 8.79 -18.99 -11.71
C GLY A 29 7.68 -19.72 -10.93
N GLY A 30 7.11 -19.08 -9.91
CA GLY A 30 6.11 -19.65 -9.02
C GLY A 30 4.86 -18.78 -8.85
N SER A 31 3.98 -19.21 -7.95
CA SER A 31 2.78 -18.46 -7.57
C SER A 31 3.11 -17.43 -6.50
N MET A 32 2.68 -16.17 -6.65
CA MET A 32 2.79 -15.17 -5.59
C MET A 32 2.00 -15.52 -4.33
N TRP A 33 1.14 -16.53 -4.39
CA TRP A 33 0.36 -17.05 -3.28
C TRP A 33 1.08 -18.22 -2.57
N ASP A 34 2.21 -18.68 -3.08
CA ASP A 34 3.00 -19.74 -2.46
C ASP A 34 3.82 -19.16 -1.31
N GLU A 35 3.31 -19.34 -0.09
CA GLU A 35 3.96 -18.89 1.13
C GLU A 35 5.22 -19.69 1.49
N GLY A 36 5.40 -20.90 0.93
CA GLY A 36 6.59 -21.73 1.14
C GLY A 36 7.80 -21.28 0.31
N SER A 37 7.56 -20.56 -0.79
CA SER A 37 8.59 -20.08 -1.73
C SER A 37 9.36 -18.84 -1.25
N GLY A 38 8.90 -18.21 -0.16
CA GLY A 38 9.41 -16.93 0.35
C GLY A 38 8.85 -15.68 -0.35
N THR A 39 8.35 -15.77 -1.59
CA THR A 39 7.75 -14.61 -2.30
C THR A 39 6.34 -14.29 -1.81
N GLY A 40 5.51 -15.32 -1.55
CA GLY A 40 4.21 -15.13 -0.90
C GLY A 40 4.31 -14.50 0.50
N GLY A 41 5.47 -14.63 1.15
CA GLY A 41 5.79 -13.98 2.42
C GLY A 41 5.59 -12.46 2.40
N TYR A 42 5.82 -11.79 1.26
CA TYR A 42 5.63 -10.34 1.16
C TYR A 42 4.18 -9.89 1.39
N ILE A 43 3.19 -10.75 1.09
CA ILE A 43 1.77 -10.43 1.30
C ILE A 43 1.46 -10.21 2.78
N TRP A 44 2.19 -10.86 3.70
CA TRP A 44 2.01 -10.68 5.13
C TRP A 44 2.30 -9.24 5.60
N PHE A 45 3.14 -8.49 4.89
CA PHE A 45 3.34 -7.07 5.21
C PHE A 45 2.08 -6.23 5.03
N MET A 46 1.06 -6.72 4.32
CA MET A 46 -0.24 -6.06 4.21
C MET A 46 -0.94 -5.89 5.56
N PHE A 47 -0.66 -6.72 6.57
CA PHE A 47 -1.14 -6.50 7.94
C PHE A 47 -0.72 -5.13 8.51
N LEU A 48 0.44 -4.62 8.07
CA LEU A 48 0.93 -3.29 8.45
C LEU A 48 0.59 -2.23 7.40
N THR A 49 0.83 -2.51 6.11
CA THR A 49 0.70 -1.48 5.07
C THR A 49 -0.74 -1.10 4.81
N LEU A 50 -1.72 -2.00 4.96
CA LEU A 50 -3.14 -1.67 4.77
C LEU A 50 -3.63 -0.67 5.84
N PRO A 51 -3.47 -0.91 7.17
CA PRO A 51 -3.88 0.07 8.17
C PRO A 51 -3.19 1.44 8.01
N VAL A 52 -1.88 1.44 7.75
CA VAL A 52 -1.10 2.67 7.61
C VAL A 52 -1.50 3.43 6.34
N GLY A 53 -1.64 2.72 5.21
CA GLY A 53 -2.08 3.32 3.95
C GLY A 53 -3.50 3.87 4.04
N PHE A 54 -4.41 3.15 4.71
CA PHE A 54 -5.76 3.62 5.01
C PHE A 54 -5.75 4.89 5.85
N PHE A 55 -4.94 4.93 6.92
CA PHE A 55 -4.79 6.12 7.75
C PHE A 55 -4.34 7.34 6.93
N LEU A 56 -3.36 7.19 6.05
CA LEU A 56 -2.90 8.27 5.17
C LEU A 56 -4.01 8.76 4.22
N VAL A 57 -4.82 7.86 3.68
CA VAL A 57 -5.97 8.21 2.84
C VAL A 57 -7.01 9.00 3.64
N VAL A 58 -7.36 8.55 4.85
CA VAL A 58 -8.31 9.25 5.74
C VAL A 58 -7.81 10.66 6.06
N VAL A 59 -6.55 10.82 6.45
CA VAL A 59 -5.94 12.14 6.69
C VAL A 59 -6.02 13.03 5.45
N GLY A 60 -5.71 12.47 4.27
CA GLY A 60 -5.81 13.19 3.00
C GLY A 60 -7.23 13.67 2.69
N LEU A 61 -8.23 12.82 2.94
CA LEU A 61 -9.65 13.14 2.76
C LEU A 61 -10.13 14.22 3.73
N VAL A 62 -9.80 14.09 5.02
CA VAL A 62 -10.14 15.10 6.04
C VAL A 62 -9.55 16.46 5.66
N MET A 63 -8.28 16.50 5.28
CA MET A 63 -7.62 17.73 4.84
C MET A 63 -8.25 18.32 3.58
N PHE A 64 -8.73 17.49 2.65
CA PHE A 64 -9.47 17.95 1.48
C PHE A 64 -10.80 18.60 1.86
N VAL A 65 -11.57 17.96 2.74
CA VAL A 65 -12.86 18.49 3.20
C VAL A 65 -12.67 19.79 3.98
N VAL A 66 -11.75 19.84 4.94
CA VAL A 66 -11.46 21.04 5.76
C VAL A 66 -11.09 22.23 4.88
N ARG A 67 -10.29 22.02 3.83
CA ARG A 67 -9.91 23.08 2.89
C ARG A 67 -11.03 23.53 1.96
N ARG A 68 -12.09 22.75 1.82
CA ARG A 68 -13.24 23.10 0.99
C ARG A 68 -14.31 23.85 1.79
N LEU A 69 -14.32 23.68 3.10
CA LEU A 69 -15.27 24.31 4.02
C LEU A 69 -14.78 25.65 4.59
N ARG A 70 -13.47 25.92 4.56
CA ARG A 70 -12.86 27.23 4.83
C ARG A 70 -12.59 27.97 3.53
#